data_AF-A0A849QNU4-F1
#
_entry.id   AF-A0A849QNU4-F1
#
_cell.length_a   1.000
_cell.length_b   1.000
_cell.length_c   1.000
_cell.angle_alpha   90.00
_cell.angle_beta   90.00
_cell.angle_gamma   90.00
#
_symmetry.space_group_name_H-M   'P 1'
#
loop_
_entity.id
_entity.type
_entity.pdbx_description
1 polymer ?
#
loop_
_entity_poly.entity_id
_entity_poly.type
_entity_poly.pdbx_seq_one_letter_code
_entity_poly.pdbx_strand_id
1 'polypeptide(L)' 'EEDLGAVESRLENMGIPVLGTIPYDSSLVKADLAGRSPVEEGGAAMAAIEGIKDRLVLI' A
#
# COMPACT_ATOMS: atom_id res chain seq x y z
N GLU A 1 8.27 11.66 11.07
CA GLU A 1 7.98 11.00 9.79
C GLU A 1 8.26 9.52 9.98
N GLU A 2 7.41 8.63 9.46
CA GLU A 2 7.78 7.22 9.39
C GLU A 2 8.99 7.10 8.45
N ASP A 3 10.09 6.52 8.94
CA ASP A 3 11.30 6.32 8.14
C ASP A 3 11.11 5.12 7.21
N LEU A 4 10.32 5.34 6.15
CA LEU A 4 10.04 4.36 5.11
C LEU A 4 11.33 3.87 4.42
N GLY A 5 12.35 4.74 4.33
CA GLY A 5 13.64 4.41 3.73
C GLY A 5 14.44 3.39 4.54
N ALA A 6 14.39 3.46 5.87
CA ALA A 6 15.03 2.45 6.73
C ALA A 6 14.35 1.07 6.60
N VAL A 7 13.03 1.03 6.45
CA VAL A 7 12.29 -0.23 6.27
C VAL A 7 12.61 -0.85 4.90
N GLU A 8 12.58 -0.05 3.83
CA GLU A 8 12.91 -0.50 2.47
C GLU A 8 14.32 -1.06 2.40
N SER A 9 15.30 -0.30 2.88
CA SER A 9 16.72 -0.73 2.93
C SER A 9 16.90 -2.05 3.69
N ARG A 10 16.14 -2.25 4.78
CA ARG A 10 16.23 -3.49 5.57
C ARG A 10 15.67 -4.69 4.81
N LEU A 11 14.56 -4.52 4.11
CA LEU A 11 13.93 -5.59 3.31
C LEU A 11 14.80 -5.98 2.12
N GLU A 12 15.39 -5.00 1.43
CA GLU A 12 16.32 -5.23 0.33
C GLU A 12 17.55 -6.04 0.77
N ASN A 13 18.13 -5.72 1.93
CA ASN A 13 19.25 -6.47 2.51
C ASN A 13 18.90 -7.93 2.87
N MET A 14 17.60 -8.25 3.00
CA MET A 14 17.11 -9.61 3.22
C MET A 14 16.78 -10.34 1.90
N GLY A 15 17.01 -9.70 0.74
CA GLY A 15 16.63 -10.22 -0.56
C GLY A 15 15.11 -10.18 -0.79
N ILE A 16 14.38 -9.35 -0.05
CA ILE A 16 12.92 -9.20 -0.17
C ILE A 16 12.63 -7.93 -0.97
N PRO A 17 12.11 -8.04 -2.21
CA PRO A 17 11.82 -6.87 -3.02
C PRO A 17 10.61 -6.10 -2.49
N VAL A 18 10.74 -4.78 -2.38
CA VAL A 18 9.63 -3.90 -2.03
C VAL A 18 8.85 -3.56 -3.30
N LEU A 19 7.57 -3.93 -3.32
CA LEU A 19 6.69 -3.66 -4.45
C LEU A 19 6.05 -2.28 -4.39
N GLY A 20 6.25 -1.50 -3.33
CA GLY A 20 5.71 -0.16 -3.15
C GLY A 20 5.15 0.06 -1.74
N THR A 21 4.66 1.27 -1.50
CA THR A 21 4.12 1.69 -0.19
C THR A 21 2.68 2.16 -0.35
N ILE A 22 1.82 1.75 0.58
CA ILE A 22 0.46 2.27 0.69
C ILE A 22 0.49 3.38 1.76
N PRO A 23 0.18 4.64 1.44
CA PRO A 23 0.17 5.71 2.42
C PRO A 23 -0.96 5.50 3.45
N TYR A 24 -0.79 6.07 4.64
CA TYR A 24 -1.90 6.18 5.58
C TYR A 24 -3.06 6.96 4.95
N ASP A 25 -4.24 6.36 4.94
CA ASP A 25 -5.46 6.97 4.40
C ASP A 25 -6.65 6.63 5.29
N SER A 26 -7.25 7.66 5.90
CA SER A 26 -8.40 7.49 6.80
C SER A 26 -9.63 6.92 6.11
N SER A 27 -9.71 6.97 4.78
CA SER A 27 -10.80 6.36 4.01
C SER A 27 -10.83 4.84 4.18
N LEU A 28 -9.67 4.17 4.25
CA LEU A 28 -9.59 2.73 4.48
C LEU A 28 -10.18 2.34 5.85
N VAL A 29 -9.83 3.11 6.89
CA VAL A 29 -10.33 2.90 8.26
C VAL A 29 -11.84 3.09 8.30
N LYS A 30 -12.36 4.13 7.63
CA LYS A 30 -13.80 4.40 7.58
C LYS A 30 -14.57 3.33 6.80
N ALA A 31 -14.00 2.84 5.69
CA ALA A 31 -14.60 1.77 4.90
C ALA A 31 -14.73 0.49 5.74
N ASP A 32 -13.67 0.10 6.44
CA ASP A 32 -13.66 -1.04 7.35
C ASP A 32 -14.73 -0.92 8.45
N LEU A 33 -14.77 0.22 9.16
CA LEU A 33 -15.78 0.49 10.19
C LEU A 33 -17.22 0.47 9.66
N ALA A 34 -17.41 0.83 8.39
CA ALA A 34 -18.72 0.83 7.73
C ALA A 34 -19.08 -0.53 7.09
N GLY A 35 -18.20 -1.54 7.16
CA GLY A 35 -18.38 -2.83 6.49
C GLY A 35 -18.43 -2.72 4.97
N ARG A 36 -17.80 -1.69 4.39
CA ARG A 36 -17.74 -1.44 2.94
C ARG A 36 -16.35 -1.74 2.39
N SER A 37 -16.31 -2.12 1.12
CA SER A 37 -15.03 -2.39 0.47
C SER A 37 -14.28 -1.07 0.24
N PRO A 38 -12.99 -0.97 0.58
CA PRO A 38 -12.20 0.23 0.27
C PRO A 38 -12.14 0.54 -1.24
N VAL A 39 -12.35 -0.46 -2.10
CA VAL A 39 -12.43 -0.30 -3.56
C VAL A 39 -13.58 0.64 -3.96
N GLU A 40 -14.66 0.65 -3.21
CA GLU A 40 -15.83 1.50 -3.47
C GLU A 40 -15.59 2.96 -3.05
N GLU A 41 -14.62 3.20 -2.16
CA GLU A 41 -14.34 4.50 -1.56
C GLU A 41 -13.21 5.26 -2.26
N GLY A 42 -12.29 4.54 -2.92
CA GLY A 42 -11.17 5.13 -3.66
C GLY A 42 -10.07 5.71 -2.75
N GLY A 43 -9.42 6.79 -3.20
CA GLY A 43 -8.41 7.50 -2.41
C GLY A 43 -6.95 7.17 -2.76
N ALA A 44 -6.02 7.81 -2.05
CA ALA A 44 -4.59 7.71 -2.34
C ALA A 44 -4.05 6.31 -2.03
N ALA A 45 -4.56 5.67 -0.98
CA ALA A 45 -4.20 4.30 -0.67
C ALA A 45 -4.68 3.32 -1.75
N MET A 46 -5.90 3.48 -2.28
CA MET A 46 -6.40 2.63 -3.37
C MET A 46 -5.60 2.81 -4.67
N ALA A 47 -5.24 4.04 -5.04
CA ALA A 47 -4.38 4.30 -6.19
C ALA A 47 -2.99 3.64 -6.04
N ALA A 48 -2.43 3.65 -4.83
CA ALA A 48 -1.17 2.96 -4.55
C ALA A 48 -1.31 1.43 -4.65
N ILE A 49 -2.40 0.87 -4.15
CA ILE A 49 -2.72 -0.57 -4.25
C ILE A 49 -2.84 -0.99 -5.71
N GLU A 50 -3.50 -0.20 -6.56
CA GLU A 50 -3.60 -0.47 -8.00
C GLU A 50 -2.23 -0.51 -8.66
N GLY A 51 -1.36 0.47 -8.37
CA GLY A 51 0.01 0.48 -8.88
C GLY A 51 0.86 -0.70 -8.41
N ILE A 52 0.66 -1.17 -7.17
CA ILE A 52 1.32 -2.39 -6.65
C ILE A 52 0.80 -3.64 -7.38
N LYS A 53 -0.52 -3.75 -7.57
CA LYS A 53 -1.16 -4.86 -8.29
C LYS A 53 -0.63 -4.98 -9.71
N ASP A 54 -0.47 -3.87 -10.43
CA ASP A 54 0.02 -3.91 -11.80
C ASP A 54 1.48 -4.42 -11.87
N ARG A 55 2.30 -4.11 -10.85
CA ARG A 55 3.65 -4.68 -10.73
C ARG A 55 3.65 -6.18 -10.43
N LEU A 56 2.65 -6.70 -9.73
CA LEU A 56 2.52 -8.14 -9.46
C LEU A 56 2.13 -8.94 -10.72
N VAL A 57 1.27 -8.38 -11.56
CA VAL A 57 0.73 -9.07 -12.76
C VAL A 57 1.73 -9.05 -13.94
N LEU A 58 2.76 -8.19 -13.87
CA LEU A 58 3.84 -8.10 -14.85
C LEU A 58 5.06 -8.97 -14.52
N ILE A 59 5.03 -9.72 -13.41
CA ILE A 59 6.04 -10.74 -13.04
C ILE A 59 5.60 -12.10 -13.60
#